data_AF-A0A1F3K8R2-F1
#
_entry.id   AF-A0A1F3K8R2-F1
#
_cell.length_a   1.000
_cell.length_b   1.000
_cell.length_c   1.000
_cell.angle_alpha   90.00
_cell.angle_beta   90.00
_cell.angle_gamma   90.00
#
_symmetry.space_group_name_H-M   'P 1'
#
loop_
_entity.id
_entity.type
_entity.pdbx_description
1 polymer ?
#
loop_
_entity_poly.entity_id
_entity_poly.type
_entity_poly.pdbx_seq_one_letter_code
_entity_poly.pdbx_strand_id
1 'polypeptide(L)'
;MWLPAEGLSDTSLARPYVKPTTTTKYYLHVKDFKFDETIDSITVTVTDHCDTLSIENSSLSIINYQLSIYPNPANDRLYIKTTSKRPNIFVEISNIYGQLILHSQFSILNSIATLNINHLDSGIYFIKIKNQTFKFVKL
;
A
#
# COMPACT_ATOMS: atom_id res chain seq x y z
N MET A 1 30.07 17.86 -16.64
CA MET A 1 29.14 16.72 -16.78
C MET A 1 28.48 16.44 -15.44
N TRP A 2 27.18 16.13 -15.45
CA TRP A 2 26.36 15.79 -14.29
C TRP A 2 26.36 14.29 -13.98
N LEU A 3 26.42 13.93 -12.70
CA LEU A 3 26.29 12.54 -12.21
C LEU A 3 25.47 12.48 -10.91
N PRO A 4 24.64 11.43 -10.68
CA PRO A 4 24.37 10.30 -11.57
C PRO A 4 23.55 10.69 -12.81
N ALA A 5 23.60 9.89 -13.89
CA ALA A 5 22.85 10.17 -15.12
C ALA A 5 21.34 9.85 -15.00
N GLU A 6 20.94 9.11 -13.97
CA GLU A 6 19.56 8.67 -13.79
C GLU A 6 18.60 9.86 -13.62
N GLY A 7 17.49 9.84 -14.37
CA GLY A 7 16.50 10.91 -14.34
C GLY A 7 16.92 12.21 -15.02
N LEU A 8 18.16 12.34 -15.52
CA LEU A 8 18.61 13.49 -16.31
C LEU A 8 18.27 13.31 -17.79
N SER A 9 17.89 14.39 -18.46
CA SER A 9 17.71 14.39 -19.92
C SER A 9 19.03 14.25 -20.68
N ASP A 10 20.10 14.85 -20.15
CA ASP A 10 21.44 14.82 -20.72
C ASP A 10 22.45 15.26 -19.63
N THR A 11 23.59 14.59 -19.51
CA THR A 11 24.59 14.91 -18.48
C THR A 11 25.54 16.05 -18.87
N SER A 12 25.57 16.45 -20.13
CA SER A 12 26.47 17.49 -20.67
C SER A 12 25.83 18.89 -20.72
N LEU A 13 24.49 18.97 -20.64
CA LEU A 13 23.79 20.24 -20.65
C LEU A 13 24.04 21.03 -19.35
N ALA A 14 24.20 22.34 -19.49
CA ALA A 14 24.27 23.25 -18.34
C ALA A 14 22.94 23.31 -17.55
N ARG A 15 21.81 23.06 -18.22
CA ARG A 15 20.46 23.06 -17.65
C ARG A 15 19.68 21.82 -18.10
N PRO A 16 20.02 20.62 -17.59
CA PRO A 16 19.31 19.41 -17.92
C PRO A 16 17.94 19.37 -17.25
N TYR A 17 16.99 18.65 -17.84
CA TYR A 17 15.73 18.35 -17.20
C TYR A 17 15.89 17.12 -16.28
N VAL A 18 15.38 17.19 -15.05
CA VAL A 18 15.61 16.17 -14.02
C VAL A 18 14.28 15.58 -13.50
N LYS A 19 14.14 14.25 -13.54
CA LYS A 19 13.02 13.46 -13.02
C LYS A 19 13.54 12.22 -12.24
N PRO A 20 14.09 12.37 -11.03
CA PRO A 20 14.46 11.23 -10.22
C PRO A 20 13.23 10.58 -9.58
N THR A 21 13.31 9.29 -9.28
CA THR A 21 12.25 8.52 -8.59
C THR A 21 12.35 8.60 -7.06
N THR A 22 13.53 8.96 -6.55
CA THR A 22 13.79 9.16 -5.12
C THR A 22 14.57 10.46 -4.93
N THR A 23 14.70 10.93 -3.69
CA THR A 23 15.51 12.12 -3.40
C THR A 23 16.97 11.85 -3.79
N THR A 24 17.43 12.50 -4.86
CA THR A 24 18.75 12.26 -5.46
C THR A 24 19.57 13.53 -5.48
N LYS A 25 20.83 13.42 -5.05
CA LYS A 25 21.82 14.50 -5.14
C LYS A 25 22.65 14.33 -6.40
N TYR A 26 22.66 15.37 -7.24
CA TYR A 26 23.43 15.43 -8.48
C TYR A 26 24.66 16.30 -8.30
N TYR A 27 25.74 15.94 -8.99
CA TYR A 27 27.05 16.61 -8.96
C TYR A 27 27.41 17.08 -10.35
N LEU A 28 27.70 18.37 -10.51
CA LEU A 28 28.26 18.95 -11.73
C LEU A 28 29.78 18.97 -11.64
N HIS A 29 30.43 18.22 -12.51
CA HIS A 29 31.88 18.30 -12.71
C HIS A 29 32.20 19.26 -13.87
N VAL A 30 32.83 20.39 -13.58
CA VAL A 30 33.36 21.31 -14.59
C VAL A 30 34.87 21.17 -14.62
N LYS A 31 35.43 21.01 -15.82
CA LYS A 31 36.87 20.95 -16.04
C LYS A 31 37.29 22.11 -16.92
N ASP A 32 38.21 22.93 -16.42
CA ASP A 32 38.77 24.04 -17.20
C ASP A 32 39.86 23.54 -18.17
N PHE A 33 40.25 24.35 -19.16
CA PHE A 33 41.34 24.05 -20.10
C PHE A 33 42.70 23.87 -19.40
N LYS A 34 42.82 24.29 -18.13
CA LYS A 34 43.97 24.08 -17.25
C LYS A 34 43.91 22.78 -16.45
N PHE A 35 42.96 21.90 -16.74
CA PHE A 35 42.71 20.62 -16.05
C PHE A 35 42.27 20.74 -14.58
N ASP A 36 41.93 21.95 -14.12
CA ASP A 36 41.37 22.15 -12.78
C ASP A 36 39.89 21.72 -12.75
N GLU A 37 39.49 21.06 -11.67
CA GLU A 37 38.17 20.44 -11.53
C GLU A 37 37.38 21.13 -10.43
N THR A 38 36.28 21.77 -10.83
CA THR A 38 35.32 22.33 -9.89
C THR A 38 34.10 21.42 -9.83
N ILE A 39 33.67 21.11 -8.61
CA ILE A 39 32.49 20.28 -8.36
C ILE A 39 31.43 21.14 -7.67
N ASP A 40 30.23 21.16 -8.22
CA ASP A 40 29.03 21.73 -7.60
C ASP A 40 27.97 20.64 -7.39
N SER A 41 27.01 20.86 -6.49
CA SER A 41 25.98 19.86 -6.21
C SER A 41 24.60 20.44 -5.93
N ILE A 42 23.57 19.72 -6.38
CA ILE A 42 22.17 20.05 -6.15
C ILE A 42 21.41 18.83 -5.63
N THR A 43 20.60 19.02 -4.60
CA THR A 43 19.72 17.97 -4.07
C THR A 43 18.31 18.17 -4.59
N VAL A 44 17.80 17.19 -5.36
CA VAL A 44 16.41 17.17 -5.81
C VAL A 44 15.61 16.34 -4.82
N THR A 45 14.77 16.98 -4.03
CA THR A 45 13.91 16.31 -3.06
C THR A 45 12.65 15.80 -3.76
N VAL A 46 12.49 14.48 -3.78
CA VAL A 46 11.24 13.83 -4.14
C VAL A 46 10.51 13.57 -2.84
N THR A 47 9.58 14.45 -2.51
CA THR A 47 8.59 14.17 -1.46
C THR A 47 7.59 13.20 -2.03
N ASP A 48 7.64 11.95 -1.57
CA ASP A 48 6.57 10.99 -1.79
C ASP A 48 5.33 11.47 -1.03
N HIS A 49 4.52 12.26 -1.73
CA HIS A 49 3.29 12.79 -1.21
C HIS A 49 2.21 11.73 -1.41
N CYS A 50 2.07 10.85 -0.41
CA CYS A 50 0.89 10.02 -0.26
C CYS A 50 -0.19 10.81 0.50
N ASP A 51 -0.52 12.03 0.06
CA ASP A 51 -1.75 12.66 0.52
C ASP A 51 -2.83 12.40 -0.53
N THR A 52 -3.74 11.52 -0.17
CA THR A 52 -5.01 11.37 -0.90
C THR A 52 -6.15 11.49 0.10
N LEU A 53 -6.58 12.72 0.36
CA LEU A 53 -7.97 12.99 0.75
C LEU A 53 -8.78 13.10 -0.55
N SER A 54 -9.03 11.98 -1.20
CA SER A 54 -10.01 11.90 -2.28
C SER A 54 -10.87 10.67 -2.08
N ILE A 55 -12.18 10.85 -2.23
CA ILE A 55 -13.15 9.75 -2.34
C ILE A 55 -12.76 8.98 -3.61
N GLU A 56 -12.31 7.73 -3.45
CA GLU A 56 -12.00 6.82 -4.56
C GLU A 56 -13.25 6.67 -5.45
N ASN A 57 -13.23 7.29 -6.63
CA ASN A 57 -14.12 6.93 -7.72
C ASN A 57 -13.55 5.67 -8.40
N SER A 58 -13.86 4.51 -7.82
CA SER A 58 -13.69 3.12 -8.30
C SER A 58 -13.21 2.92 -9.75
N SER A 59 -11.95 3.25 -10.04
CA SER A 59 -11.27 2.92 -11.30
C SER A 59 -9.75 3.08 -11.22
N LEU A 60 -9.17 2.87 -10.04
CA LEU A 60 -7.75 2.56 -9.92
C LEU A 60 -7.64 1.06 -9.62
N SER A 61 -6.90 0.37 -10.49
CA SER A 61 -6.50 -1.02 -10.32
C SER A 61 -5.59 -1.17 -9.10
N ILE A 62 -6.18 -1.16 -7.89
CA ILE A 62 -5.66 -2.00 -6.82
C ILE A 62 -5.64 -3.37 -7.46
N ILE A 63 -4.46 -3.98 -7.55
CA ILE A 63 -4.26 -5.41 -7.80
C ILE A 63 -5.49 -6.12 -7.21
N ASN A 64 -6.43 -6.56 -8.06
CA ASN A 64 -7.80 -6.90 -7.65
C ASN A 64 -7.75 -8.20 -6.85
N TYR A 65 -7.35 -8.09 -5.60
CA TYR A 65 -7.42 -9.15 -4.64
C TYR A 65 -8.89 -9.26 -4.28
N GLN A 66 -9.60 -10.08 -5.04
CA GLN A 66 -10.98 -10.41 -4.78
C GLN A 66 -11.02 -11.16 -3.45
N LEU A 67 -11.21 -10.40 -2.37
CA LEU A 67 -11.52 -10.94 -1.06
C LEU A 67 -13.03 -11.10 -0.97
N SER A 68 -13.46 -12.28 -0.56
CA SER A 68 -14.87 -12.61 -0.37
C SER A 68 -15.04 -13.31 0.96
N ILE A 69 -16.16 -13.01 1.63
CA ILE A 69 -16.48 -13.54 2.95
C ILE A 69 -17.84 -14.22 2.90
N TYR A 70 -17.89 -15.47 3.37
CA TYR A 70 -19.09 -16.31 3.33
C TYR A 70 -19.06 -17.35 4.47
N PRO A 71 -20.19 -17.97 4.84
CA PRO A 71 -21.54 -17.61 4.42
C PRO A 71 -21.99 -16.28 5.04
N ASN A 72 -22.97 -15.64 4.44
CA ASN A 72 -23.72 -14.54 5.06
C ASN A 72 -25.20 -14.78 4.76
N PRO A 73 -26.06 -15.06 5.76
CA PRO A 73 -25.76 -15.12 7.20
C PRO A 73 -24.82 -16.28 7.62
N ALA A 74 -24.16 -16.16 8.78
CA ALA A 74 -23.21 -17.12 9.34
C ALA A 74 -23.61 -17.60 10.74
N ASN A 75 -23.35 -18.88 11.04
CA ASN A 75 -23.54 -19.45 12.38
C ASN A 75 -22.21 -19.44 13.14
N ASP A 76 -21.33 -20.42 12.91
CA ASP A 76 -20.16 -20.60 13.81
C ASP A 76 -18.84 -20.20 13.17
N ARG A 77 -18.81 -20.09 11.83
CA ARG A 77 -17.58 -19.91 11.07
C ARG A 77 -17.79 -18.97 9.89
N LEU A 78 -16.75 -18.19 9.59
CA LEU A 78 -16.61 -17.43 8.36
C LEU A 78 -15.42 -17.93 7.56
N TYR A 79 -15.59 -17.97 6.26
CA TYR A 79 -14.56 -18.28 5.28
C TYR A 79 -14.16 -17.00 4.56
N ILE A 80 -12.86 -16.73 4.54
CA ILE A 80 -12.26 -15.60 3.88
C ILE A 80 -11.49 -16.14 2.68
N LYS A 81 -12.03 -15.98 1.48
CA LYS A 81 -11.44 -16.43 0.22
C LYS A 81 -10.74 -15.29 -0.49
N THR A 82 -9.55 -15.56 -1.00
CA THR A 82 -8.65 -14.62 -1.72
C THR A 82 -8.05 -15.31 -2.94
N THR A 83 -7.67 -14.55 -3.96
CA THR A 83 -7.05 -15.07 -5.19
C THR A 83 -5.55 -15.37 -5.05
N SER A 84 -4.91 -14.97 -3.96
CA SER A 84 -3.47 -15.19 -3.72
C SER A 84 -3.16 -15.43 -2.25
N LYS A 85 -2.04 -16.12 -1.98
CA LYS A 85 -1.53 -16.35 -0.62
C LYS A 85 -1.21 -15.02 0.06
N ARG A 86 -1.55 -14.92 1.35
CA ARG A 86 -1.35 -13.71 2.15
C ARG A 86 -0.70 -14.05 3.49
N PRO A 87 0.62 -13.89 3.64
CA PRO A 87 1.22 -13.88 4.97
C PRO A 87 0.82 -12.59 5.70
N ASN A 88 0.60 -12.68 7.01
CA ASN A 88 0.42 -11.54 7.92
C ASN A 88 -0.71 -10.57 7.55
N ILE A 89 -1.96 -11.05 7.59
CA ILE A 89 -3.13 -10.18 7.48
C ILE A 89 -3.70 -9.83 8.85
N PHE A 90 -4.00 -8.56 9.05
CA PHE A 90 -4.71 -8.06 10.21
C PHE A 90 -6.21 -8.08 9.94
N VAL A 91 -6.94 -8.63 10.90
CA VAL A 91 -8.39 -8.72 10.87
C VAL A 91 -8.98 -8.15 12.13
N GLU A 92 -9.90 -7.23 11.92
CA GLU A 92 -10.66 -6.57 12.97
C GLU A 92 -12.14 -6.90 12.78
N ILE A 93 -12.82 -7.35 13.83
CA ILE A 93 -14.29 -7.48 13.85
C ILE A 93 -14.82 -6.42 14.79
N SER A 94 -15.82 -5.66 14.33
CA SER A 94 -16.58 -4.72 15.14
C SER A 94 -18.08 -4.99 15.02
N ASN A 95 -18.84 -4.63 16.06
CA ASN A 95 -20.30 -4.69 16.02
C ASN A 95 -20.91 -3.43 15.38
N ILE A 96 -22.24 -3.35 15.27
CA ILE A 96 -22.94 -2.18 14.70
C ILE A 96 -22.71 -0.86 15.43
N TYR A 97 -22.32 -0.92 16.70
CA TYR A 97 -22.02 0.26 17.51
C TYR A 97 -20.56 0.71 17.34
N GLY A 98 -19.78 0.04 16.48
CA GLY A 98 -18.37 0.32 16.23
C GLY A 98 -17.44 -0.22 17.31
N GLN A 99 -17.93 -1.02 18.26
CA GLN A 99 -17.08 -1.61 19.30
C GLN A 99 -16.22 -2.73 18.68
N LEU A 100 -14.91 -2.64 18.88
CA LEU A 100 -13.96 -3.67 18.46
C LEU A 100 -14.13 -4.93 19.32
N ILE A 101 -14.50 -6.04 18.69
CA ILE A 101 -14.73 -7.33 19.34
C ILE A 101 -13.50 -8.24 19.19
N LEU A 102 -12.90 -8.26 18.01
CA LEU A 102 -11.74 -9.09 17.70
C LEU A 102 -10.69 -8.27 16.97
N HIS A 103 -9.43 -8.45 17.34
CA HIS A 103 -8.28 -8.03 16.55
C HIS A 103 -7.27 -9.17 16.54
N SER A 104 -7.00 -9.74 15.36
CA SER A 104 -6.06 -10.84 15.22
C SER A 104 -5.25 -10.75 13.93
N GLN A 105 -4.09 -11.40 13.94
CA GLN A 105 -3.26 -11.59 12.75
C GLN A 105 -3.29 -13.05 12.30
N PHE A 106 -3.38 -13.31 11.00
CA PHE A 106 -3.28 -14.67 10.47
C PHE A 106 -2.70 -14.70 9.06
N SER A 107 -2.39 -15.92 8.58
CA SER A 107 -1.87 -16.15 7.24
C SER A 107 -2.87 -16.97 6.41
N ILE A 108 -3.17 -16.51 5.20
CA ILE A 108 -3.97 -17.27 4.23
C ILE A 108 -3.01 -18.01 3.28
N LEU A 109 -2.75 -19.28 3.55
CA LEU A 109 -1.79 -20.09 2.80
C LEU A 109 -2.40 -20.80 1.57
N ASN A 110 -3.68 -21.16 1.64
CA ASN A 110 -4.37 -21.97 0.63
C ASN A 110 -5.56 -21.24 0.00
N SER A 111 -5.43 -19.92 -0.19
CA SER A 111 -6.48 -19.06 -0.76
C SER A 111 -7.79 -18.96 0.05
N ILE A 112 -7.93 -19.73 1.13
CA ILE A 112 -9.05 -19.69 2.06
C ILE A 112 -8.49 -19.71 3.49
N ALA A 113 -9.01 -18.83 4.34
CA ALA A 113 -8.85 -18.90 5.79
C ALA A 113 -10.21 -19.09 6.46
N THR A 114 -10.21 -19.76 7.60
CA THR A 114 -11.42 -19.97 8.41
C THR A 114 -11.29 -19.20 9.71
N LEU A 115 -12.34 -18.47 10.07
CA LEU A 115 -12.44 -17.70 11.29
C LEU A 115 -13.58 -18.25 12.13
N ASN A 116 -13.30 -18.59 13.39
CA ASN A 116 -14.32 -19.06 14.33
C ASN A 116 -15.03 -17.82 14.95
N ILE A 117 -16.35 -17.78 14.83
CA ILE A 117 -17.23 -16.72 15.34
C ILE A 117 -18.29 -17.25 16.31
N ASN A 118 -18.14 -18.48 16.81
CA ASN A 118 -19.08 -19.10 17.76
C ASN A 118 -19.18 -18.34 19.10
N HIS A 119 -18.20 -17.50 19.41
CA HIS A 119 -18.17 -16.68 20.62
C HIS A 119 -18.91 -15.34 20.44
N LEU A 120 -19.44 -15.04 19.25
CA LEU A 120 -20.19 -13.83 18.97
C LEU A 120 -21.69 -14.07 19.18
N ASP A 121 -22.36 -13.12 19.81
CA ASP A 121 -23.82 -13.11 19.87
C ASP A 121 -24.44 -12.81 18.50
N SER A 122 -25.68 -13.24 18.28
CA SER A 122 -26.45 -12.95 17.08
C SER A 122 -26.56 -11.44 16.83
N GLY A 123 -26.31 -11.01 15.59
CA GLY A 123 -26.26 -9.58 15.27
C GLY A 123 -25.55 -9.26 13.96
N ILE A 124 -25.39 -7.98 13.68
CA ILE A 124 -24.68 -7.49 12.50
C ILE A 124 -23.26 -7.08 12.90
N TYR A 125 -22.29 -7.50 12.10
CA TYR A 125 -20.87 -7.23 12.35
C TYR A 125 -20.19 -6.74 11.07
N PHE A 126 -19.11 -6.01 11.29
CA PHE A 126 -18.21 -5.53 10.25
C PHE A 126 -16.84 -6.15 10.46
N ILE A 127 -16.35 -6.85 9.44
CA ILE A 127 -15.00 -7.39 9.41
C ILE A 127 -14.15 -6.54 8.48
N LYS A 128 -13.05 -6.02 8.99
CA LYS A 128 -12.09 -5.18 8.27
C LYS A 128 -10.80 -5.96 8.07
N ILE A 129 -10.34 -5.99 6.82
CA ILE A 129 -9.11 -6.65 6.38
C ILE A 129 -8.37 -5.66 5.49
N LYS A 130 -7.25 -5.11 5.99
CA LYS A 130 -6.55 -3.97 5.35
C LYS A 130 -7.51 -2.78 5.13
N ASN A 131 -7.64 -2.31 3.89
CA ASN A 131 -8.51 -1.19 3.51
C ASN A 131 -9.93 -1.64 3.08
N GLN A 132 -10.26 -2.93 3.22
CA GLN A 132 -11.57 -3.45 2.83
C GLN A 132 -12.40 -3.81 4.06
N THR A 133 -13.66 -3.39 4.06
CA THR A 133 -14.63 -3.70 5.12
C THR A 133 -15.79 -4.47 4.53
N PHE A 134 -16.18 -5.57 5.19
CA PHE A 134 -17.30 -6.42 4.79
C PHE A 134 -18.30 -6.50 5.93
N LYS A 135 -19.58 -6.49 5.58
CA LYS A 135 -20.68 -6.73 6.52
C LYS A 135 -21.06 -8.20 6.49
N PHE A 136 -21.26 -8.82 7.66
CA PHE A 136 -21.90 -10.13 7.77
C PHE A 136 -22.94 -10.13 8.91
N VAL A 137 -23.91 -11.04 8.80
CA VAL A 137 -24.94 -11.28 9.83
C VAL A 137 -24.61 -12.58 10.55
N LYS A 138 -24.48 -12.53 11.87
CA LYS A 138 -24.41 -13.70 12.76
C LYS A 138 -25.83 -14.08 13.17
N LEU A 139 -26.19 -15.34 12.95
CA LEU A 139 -27.43 -15.95 13.45
C LEU A 139 -27.24 -16.55 14.83
#